data_AF-A0A3S0N6B5-F1
#
_entry.id   AF-A0A3S0N6B5-F1
#
_cell.length_a   1.000
_cell.length_b   1.000
_cell.length_c   1.000
_cell.angle_alpha   90.00
_cell.angle_beta   90.00
_cell.angle_gamma   90.00
#
_symmetry.space_group_name_H-M   'P 1'
#
loop_
_entity.id
_entity.type
_entity.pdbx_description
1 polymer ?
#
loop_
_entity_poly.entity_id
_entity_poly.type
_entity_poly.pdbx_seq_one_letter_code
_entity_poly.pdbx_strand_id
1 'polypeptide(L)' 'MSLEWFRDTFEARSVIEDWRRRYNEVRPHPSLGYLTPLPIAGSLKNCLSTDATSQMAAV' A
#
# COMPACT_ATOMS: atom_id res chain seq x y z
N MET A 1 21.16 8.62 -26.47
CA MET A 1 21.96 8.09 -25.35
C MET A 1 21.00 7.74 -24.23
N SER A 2 20.93 6.47 -23.82
CA SER A 2 20.21 6.08 -22.62
C SER A 2 21.06 6.49 -21.41
N LEU A 3 20.70 7.58 -20.74
CA LEU A 3 21.20 7.79 -19.38
C LEU A 3 20.59 6.70 -18.51
N GLU A 4 21.41 5.85 -17.90
CA GLU A 4 20.91 4.98 -16.85
C GLU A 4 20.48 5.83 -15.67
N TRP A 5 19.25 5.61 -15.21
CA TRP A 5 18.63 6.35 -14.10
C TRP A 5 19.18 5.93 -12.75
N PHE A 6 19.80 4.75 -12.68
CA PHE A 6 20.43 4.16 -11.50
C PHE A 6 21.81 3.64 -11.87
N ARG A 7 22.73 3.69 -10.92
CA ARG A 7 24.10 3.17 -11.07
C ARG A 7 24.14 1.65 -10.97
N ASP A 8 23.24 1.06 -10.18
CA ASP A 8 23.08 -0.38 -10.02
C ASP A 8 21.67 -0.76 -9.50
N THR A 9 21.40 -2.07 -9.36
CA THR A 9 20.11 -2.59 -8.89
C THR A 9 19.89 -2.40 -7.39
N PHE A 10 20.95 -2.25 -6.59
CA PHE A 10 20.84 -1.98 -5.16
C PHE A 10 20.36 -0.55 -4.92
N GLU A 11 20.89 0.43 -5.65
CA GLU A 11 20.43 1.81 -5.63
C GLU A 11 18.96 1.89 -6.05
N ALA A 12 18.60 1.25 -7.17
CA ALA A 12 17.22 1.22 -7.65
C ALA A 12 16.27 0.66 -6.58
N ARG A 13 16.63 -0.46 -5.95
CA ARG A 13 15.81 -1.07 -4.88
C ARG A 13 15.66 -0.15 -3.68
N SER A 14 16.75 0.51 -3.27
CA SER A 14 16.75 1.44 -2.14
C SER A 14 15.82 2.63 -2.39
N VAL A 15 15.94 3.26 -3.56
CA VAL A 15 15.12 4.41 -3.97
C VAL A 15 13.64 4.04 -4.06
N ILE A 16 13.32 2.89 -4.67
CA ILE A 16 11.94 2.40 -4.79
C ILE A 16 11.35 2.12 -3.41
N GLU A 17 12.08 1.46 -2.51
CA GLU A 17 11.59 1.16 -1.16
C GLU A 17 11.38 2.43 -0.33
N ASP A 18 12.28 3.40 -0.45
CA ASP A 18 12.12 4.70 0.21
C ASP A 18 10.88 5.44 -0.30
N TRP A 19 10.69 5.46 -1.63
CA TRP A 19 9.51 6.05 -2.24
C TRP A 19 8.22 5.35 -1.80
N ARG A 20 8.21 4.00 -1.79
CA ARG A 20 7.08 3.19 -1.35
C ARG A 20 6.69 3.52 0.09
N ARG A 21 7.65 3.63 1.02
CA ARG A 21 7.38 4.02 2.41
C ARG A 21 6.80 5.42 2.48
N ARG A 22 7.47 6.41 1.90
CA ARG A 22 7.00 7.81 1.94
C ARG A 22 5.59 7.98 1.38
N TYR A 23 5.29 7.31 0.27
CA TYR A 23 3.96 7.36 -0.34
C TYR A 23 2.88 6.72 0.53
N ASN A 24 3.18 5.58 1.16
CA ASN A 24 2.21 4.81 1.92
C ASN A 24 2.05 5.27 3.38
N GLU A 25 3.07 5.89 3.97
CA GLU A 25 3.11 6.19 5.41
C GLU A 25 3.08 7.69 5.73
N VAL A 26 3.60 8.54 4.84
CA VAL A 26 3.83 9.96 5.14
C VAL A 26 2.96 10.89 4.29
N ARG A 27 2.72 10.56 3.02
CA ARG A 27 2.02 11.45 2.09
C ARG A 27 0.50 11.32 2.24
N PRO A 28 -0.23 12.37 2.69
CA PRO A 28 -1.68 12.37 2.66
C PRO A 28 -2.19 12.48 1.21
N HIS A 29 -3.16 11.66 0.84
CA HIS A 29 -3.72 11.64 -0.53
C HIS A 29 -5.15 12.19 -0.57
N PRO A 30 -5.47 13.14 -1.47
CA PRO A 30 -6.81 13.73 -1.58
C PRO A 30 -7.92 12.71 -1.89
N SER A 31 -7.63 11.70 -2.71
CA SER A 31 -8.58 10.62 -3.02
C SER A 31 -8.91 9.72 -1.82
N LEU A 32 -8.08 9.77 -0.78
CA LEU A 32 -8.26 9.06 0.48
C LEU A 32 -8.72 10.01 1.61
N GLY A 33 -9.23 11.20 1.27
CA GLY A 33 -9.65 12.19 2.25
C GLY A 33 -8.51 12.77 3.08
N TYR A 34 -7.32 12.92 2.48
CA TYR A 34 -6.07 13.33 3.13
C TYR A 34 -5.52 12.34 4.16
N LEU A 35 -5.93 11.07 4.08
CA LEU A 35 -5.31 9.99 4.84
C LEU A 35 -4.16 9.35 4.05
N THR A 36 -3.29 8.66 4.76
CA THR A 36 -2.26 7.82 4.15
C THR A 36 -2.86 6.44 3.79
N PRO A 37 -2.31 5.72 2.80
CA PRO A 37 -2.84 4.41 2.39
C PRO A 37 -2.73 3.30 3.45
N LEU A 38 -1.72 3.37 4.33
CA LEU A 38 -1.41 2.30 5.27
C LEU A 38 -2.54 2.00 6.29
N PRO A 39 -3.17 3.00 6.95
CA PRO A 39 -4.35 2.77 7.80
C PRO A 39 -5.54 2.13 7.06
N ILE A 40 -5.77 2.50 5.80
CA ILE A 40 -6.90 2.00 5.01
C ILE A 40 -6.69 0.53 4.63
N ALA A 41 -5.45 0.14 4.32
CA ALA A 41 -5.11 -1.24 4.01
C ALA A 41 -5.44 -2.21 5.16
N GLY A 42 -5.33 -1.77 6.42
CA GLY A 42 -5.76 -2.56 7.58
C GLY A 42 -7.27 -2.78 7.62
N SER A 43 -8.05 -1.72 7.39
CA SER A 43 -9.51 -1.81 7.37
C SER A 43 -10.03 -2.72 6.25
N LEU A 44 -9.42 -2.67 5.06
CA LEU A 44 -9.81 -3.53 3.94
C LEU A 44 -9.56 -5.01 4.23
N LYS A 45 -8.45 -5.34 4.91
CA LYS A 45 -8.18 -6.73 5.33
C LYS A 45 -9.27 -7.27 6.26
N ASN A 46 -9.77 -6.45 7.17
CA ASN A 46 -10.84 -6.85 8.07
C ASN A 46 -12.14 -7.12 7.31
N CYS A 47 -12.54 -6.23 6.38
CA CYS A 47 -13.74 -6.43 5.55
C CYS A 47 -13.68 -7.72 4.74
N LEU A 48 -12.52 -8.05 4.15
CA LEU A 48 -12.33 -9.28 3.38
C LEU A 48 -12.39 -10.56 4.23
N SER A 49 -12.16 -10.46 5.54
CA SER A 49 -12.18 -11.61 6.46
C SER A 49 -13.55 -11.87 7.10
N THR A 50 -14.41 -10.85 7.22
CA THR A 50 -15.73 -10.97 7.86
C THR A 50 -16.82 -11.51 6.94
N ASP A 51 -16.63 -11.46 5.61
CA ASP A 51 -17.62 -11.92 4.64
C ASP A 51 -17.58 -13.45 4.41
N ALA A 52 -16.56 -14.16 4.92
CA ALA A 52 -16.37 -15.60 4.68
C ALA A 52 -17.04 -16.53 5.72
N THR A 53 -17.73 -16.01 6.74
CA THR A 53 -18.29 -16.88 7.82
C THR A 53 -19.77 -16.65 8.15
N SER A 54 -20.44 -15.60 7.64
CA SER A 54 -21.83 -15.31 8.04
C SER A 54 -22.94 -16.00 7.23
N GLN A 55 -22.64 -16.98 6.37
CA GLN A 55 -23.67 -17.70 5.58
C GLN A 55 -23.87 -19.18 5.92
N MET A 56 -23.44 -19.68 7.10
CA MET A 56 -23.58 -21.11 7.46
C MET A 56 -24.23 -21.41 8.83
N ALA A 57 -25.04 -20.50 9.39
CA ALA A 57 -25.75 -20.79 10.66
C ALA A 57 -27.19 -20.24 10.67
N ALA A 58 -28.02 -20.69 9.72
CA ALA A 58 -29.46 -20.53 9.78
C ALA A 58 -30.18 -21.58 8.92
N VAL A 59 -29.99 -22.88 9.22
CA VAL A 59 -30.93 -23.98 8.90
C VAL A 59 -30.81 -25.03 9.99
#